data_AF-A0A831XVY5-F1
#
_entry.id   AF-A0A831XVY5-F1
#
_cell.length_a   1.000
_cell.length_b   1.000
_cell.length_c   1.000
_cell.angle_alpha   90.00
_cell.angle_beta   90.00
_cell.angle_gamma   90.00
#
_symmetry.space_group_name_H-M   'P 1'
#
loop_
_entity.id
_entity.type
_entity.pdbx_description
1 polymer ?
#
loop_
_entity_poly.entity_id
_entity_poly.type
_entity_poly.pdbx_seq_one_letter_code
_entity_poly.pdbx_strand_id
1 'polypeptide(L)'
;MITLSKNRLNRYLTWGAVLLFLLGCAVYLQANGADPSNPRADFWRVVRNGIPGYTAVSSQGHSVLIQDAGENWREIRNILIIGFSPWILGLALAAMGLFHLIVGGDKLEEPRSGVMITRYSLGDRLLHWYTALLFI
;
A
#
# COMPACT_ATOMS: atom_id res chain seq x y z
N MET A 1 29.33 -41.33 -0.42
CA MET A 1 29.99 -40.33 -1.29
C MET A 1 28.99 -39.91 -2.37
N ILE A 2 28.40 -38.72 -2.30
CA ILE A 2 27.34 -38.28 -3.23
C ILE A 2 28.02 -37.63 -4.45
N THR A 3 28.07 -38.34 -5.58
CA THR A 3 28.55 -37.80 -6.86
C THR A 3 27.46 -36.94 -7.51
N LEU A 4 27.53 -35.63 -7.32
CA LEU A 4 26.71 -34.68 -8.06
C LEU A 4 27.10 -34.71 -9.54
N SER A 5 26.14 -34.88 -10.44
CA SER A 5 26.43 -34.81 -11.88
C SER A 5 26.91 -33.41 -12.24
N LYS A 6 27.88 -33.33 -13.16
CA LYS A 6 28.51 -32.07 -13.61
C LYS A 6 27.49 -30.97 -13.96
N ASN A 7 26.35 -31.37 -14.53
CA ASN A 7 25.26 -30.44 -14.88
C ASN A 7 24.51 -29.90 -13.67
N ARG A 8 24.34 -30.69 -12.60
CA ARG A 8 23.75 -30.21 -11.34
C ARG A 8 24.70 -29.27 -10.60
N LEU A 9 26.00 -29.59 -10.57
CA LEU A 9 27.02 -28.75 -9.97
C LEU A 9 27.11 -27.38 -10.67
N ASN A 10 27.17 -27.36 -12.00
CA ASN A 10 27.19 -26.11 -12.77
C ASN A 10 25.95 -25.25 -12.51
N ARG A 11 24.77 -25.86 -12.38
CA ARG A 11 23.53 -25.14 -12.07
C ARG A 11 23.57 -24.49 -10.68
N TYR A 12 24.06 -25.18 -9.66
CA TYR A 12 24.20 -24.57 -8.33
C TYR A 12 25.25 -23.45 -8.31
N LEU A 13 26.35 -23.61 -9.05
CA LEU A 13 27.38 -22.56 -9.18
C LEU A 13 26.84 -21.31 -9.90
N THR A 14 26.06 -21.47 -10.97
CA THR A 14 25.46 -20.32 -11.66
C THR A 14 24.45 -19.61 -10.78
N TRP A 15 23.57 -20.34 -10.08
CA TRP A 15 22.62 -19.72 -9.15
C TRP A 15 23.31 -19.08 -7.96
N GLY A 16 24.37 -19.69 -7.42
CA GLY A 16 25.19 -19.11 -6.35
C GLY A 16 25.90 -17.83 -6.77
N ALA A 17 26.44 -17.78 -8.00
CA ALA A 17 27.07 -16.58 -8.55
C ALA A 17 26.06 -15.44 -8.78
N VAL A 18 24.85 -15.77 -9.29
CA VAL A 18 23.76 -14.80 -9.42
C VAL A 18 23.35 -14.27 -8.05
N LEU A 19 23.22 -15.14 -7.04
CA LEU A 19 22.84 -14.74 -5.70
C LEU A 19 23.90 -13.84 -5.06
N LEU A 20 25.19 -14.17 -5.19
CA LEU A 20 26.30 -13.32 -4.74
C LEU A 20 26.35 -11.98 -5.47
N PHE A 21 26.09 -11.96 -6.78
CA PHE A 21 26.00 -10.73 -7.57
C PHE A 21 24.84 -9.85 -7.11
N LEU A 22 23.66 -10.44 -6.88
CA LEU A 22 22.49 -9.72 -6.35
C LEU A 22 22.74 -9.21 -4.93
N LEU A 23 23.40 -10.00 -4.08
CA LEU A 23 23.77 -9.59 -2.73
C LEU A 23 24.80 -8.44 -2.76
N GLY A 24 25.81 -8.54 -3.61
CA GLY A 24 26.80 -7.48 -3.83
C GLY A 24 26.18 -6.19 -4.37
N CYS A 25 25.21 -6.31 -5.29
CA CYS A 25 24.46 -5.18 -5.83
C CYS A 25 23.59 -4.53 -4.75
N ALA A 26 22.92 -5.32 -3.90
CA ALA A 26 22.16 -4.80 -2.76
C ALA A 26 23.05 -4.05 -1.76
N VAL A 27 24.23 -4.60 -1.44
CA VAL A 27 25.21 -3.94 -0.56
C VAL A 27 25.76 -2.65 -1.20
N TYR A 28 26.04 -2.65 -2.51
CA TYR A 28 26.50 -1.48 -3.24
C TYR A 28 25.45 -0.36 -3.28
N LEU A 29 24.18 -0.71 -3.53
CA LEU A 29 23.06 0.24 -3.50
C LEU A 29 22.87 0.84 -2.09
N GLN A 30 23.10 0.05 -1.03
CA GLN A 30 23.08 0.54 0.35
C GLN A 30 24.25 1.50 0.66
N ALA A 31 25.43 1.30 0.05
CA ALA A 31 26.61 2.11 0.29
C ALA A 31 26.59 3.49 -0.40
N ASN A 32 25.90 3.64 -1.54
CA ASN A 32 25.86 4.89 -2.32
C ASN A 32 25.10 6.06 -1.64
N GLY A 33 24.51 5.85 -0.46
CA GLY A 33 23.90 6.92 0.32
C GLY A 33 24.86 7.68 1.24
N ALA A 34 26.08 7.18 1.45
CA ALA A 34 27.08 7.77 2.34
C ALA A 34 28.12 8.54 1.52
N ASP A 35 27.94 9.85 1.38
CA ASP A 35 28.99 10.75 0.86
C ASP A 35 30.06 10.95 1.95
N PRO A 36 31.25 10.33 1.85
CA PRO A 36 32.29 10.45 2.86
C PRO A 36 33.01 11.81 2.80
N SER A 37 32.80 12.59 1.73
CA SER A 37 33.41 13.91 1.56
C SER A 37 32.61 15.01 2.24
N ASN A 38 31.36 14.73 2.63
CA ASN A 38 30.50 15.69 3.30
C ASN A 38 30.76 15.72 4.80
N PRO A 39 31.40 16.77 5.35
CA PRO A 39 31.71 16.86 6.78
C PRO A 39 30.47 16.93 7.68
N ARG A 40 29.26 17.09 7.12
CA ARG A 40 27.97 17.09 7.85
C ARG A 40 27.17 15.81 7.67
N ALA A 41 27.70 14.78 7.00
CA ALA A 41 26.99 13.52 6.79
C ALA A 41 26.54 12.87 8.11
N ASP A 42 27.42 12.88 9.13
CA ASP A 42 27.10 12.34 10.45
C ASP A 42 26.03 13.13 11.19
N PHE A 43 26.04 14.45 11.07
CA PHE A 43 25.01 15.32 11.63
C PHE A 43 23.63 14.96 11.05
N TRP A 44 23.52 14.87 9.72
CA TRP A 44 22.26 14.52 9.06
C TRP A 44 21.80 13.09 9.33
N ARG A 45 22.73 12.16 9.57
CA ARG A 45 22.42 10.80 10.01
C ARG A 45 21.76 10.79 11.39
N VAL A 46 22.27 11.58 12.33
CA VAL A 46 21.68 11.75 13.66
C VAL A 46 20.30 12.39 13.59
N VAL A 47 20.15 13.44 12.77
CA VAL A 47 18.86 14.12 12.57
C VAL A 47 17.80 13.17 12.00
N ARG A 48 18.18 12.34 11.02
CA ARG A 48 17.30 11.33 10.41
C ARG A 48 16.92 10.21 11.38
N ASN A 49 17.82 9.83 12.30
CA ASN A 49 17.52 8.84 13.36
C ASN A 49 16.45 9.30 14.37
N GLY A 50 15.92 10.52 14.23
CA GLY A 50 14.80 10.99 15.02
C GLY A 50 15.16 11.34 16.46
N ILE A 51 16.44 11.68 16.74
CA ILE A 51 16.86 12.06 18.08
C ILE A 51 16.14 13.36 18.50
N PRO A 52 15.44 13.38 19.65
CA PRO A 52 14.73 14.56 20.10
C PRO A 52 15.71 15.67 20.50
N GLY A 53 15.47 16.88 19.98
CA GLY A 53 16.14 18.11 20.36
C GLY A 53 15.30 18.95 21.32
N TYR A 54 15.89 20.06 21.78
CA TYR A 54 15.19 21.05 22.58
C TYR A 54 14.22 21.86 21.70
N THR A 55 13.00 22.05 22.19
CA THR A 55 11.99 22.92 21.59
C THR A 55 11.21 23.63 22.69
N ALA A 56 10.80 24.88 22.44
CA ALA A 56 9.93 25.63 23.33
C ALA A 56 8.46 25.20 23.21
N VAL A 57 8.11 24.38 22.20
CA VAL A 57 6.75 23.93 21.91
C VAL A 57 6.58 22.50 22.41
N SER A 58 5.63 22.27 23.32
CA SER A 58 5.37 20.97 23.96
C SER A 58 4.46 20.03 23.16
N SER A 59 4.13 20.36 21.91
CA SER A 59 3.25 19.55 21.07
C SER A 59 3.94 18.29 20.54
N GLN A 60 3.17 17.23 20.31
CA GLN A 60 3.69 15.94 19.83
C GLN A 60 4.42 16.11 18.47
N GLY A 61 5.57 15.45 18.32
CA GLY A 61 6.35 15.47 17.08
C GLY A 61 7.22 16.72 16.85
N HIS A 62 7.15 17.73 17.72
CA HIS A 62 7.91 18.98 17.58
C HIS A 62 9.33 18.92 18.17
N SER A 63 9.67 17.82 18.84
CA SER A 63 11.01 17.56 19.35
C SER A 63 11.94 16.96 18.30
N VAL A 64 11.44 16.50 17.15
CA VAL A 64 12.24 15.85 16.10
C VAL A 64 12.16 16.65 14.80
N LEU A 65 13.30 16.87 14.16
CA LEU A 65 13.40 17.70 12.94
C LEU A 65 12.87 17.01 11.68
N ILE A 66 13.03 15.68 11.55
CA ILE A 66 12.57 14.90 10.38
C ILE A 66 11.66 13.76 10.86
N GLN A 67 10.44 13.70 10.33
CA GLN A 67 9.47 12.65 10.62
C GLN A 67 9.54 11.54 9.57
N ASP A 68 10.54 10.67 9.69
CA ASP A 68 10.80 9.59 8.72
C ASP A 68 9.60 8.66 8.50
N ALA A 69 8.87 8.31 9.56
CA ALA A 69 7.69 7.44 9.46
C ALA A 69 6.57 8.08 8.63
N GLY A 70 6.35 9.39 8.80
CA GLY A 70 5.35 10.14 8.04
C GLY A 70 5.72 10.27 6.57
N GLU A 71 7.00 10.48 6.30
CA GLU A 71 7.54 10.54 4.94
C GLU A 71 7.44 9.19 4.23
N ASN A 72 7.83 8.10 4.90
CA ASN A 72 7.65 6.74 4.38
C ASN A 72 6.18 6.44 4.07
N TRP A 73 5.27 6.81 4.97
CA TRP A 73 3.84 6.67 4.72
C TRP A 73 3.38 7.50 3.52
N ARG A 74 3.85 8.74 3.39
CA ARG A 74 3.54 9.62 2.26
C ARG A 74 3.99 9.00 0.94
N GLU A 75 5.20 8.46 0.89
CA GLU A 75 5.75 7.79 -0.30
C GLU A 75 4.95 6.53 -0.66
N ILE A 76 4.70 5.64 0.31
CA ILE A 76 3.85 4.45 0.10
C ILE A 76 2.46 4.86 -0.40
N ARG A 77 1.83 5.84 0.25
CA ARG A 77 0.49 6.28 -0.12
C ARG A 77 0.47 6.89 -1.52
N ASN A 78 1.44 7.73 -1.86
CA ASN A 78 1.44 8.43 -3.15
C ASN A 78 1.77 7.49 -4.31
N ILE A 79 2.74 6.60 -4.14
CA ILE A 79 3.18 5.71 -5.21
C ILE A 79 2.26 4.48 -5.30
N LEU A 80 2.08 3.77 -4.19
CA LEU A 80 1.36 2.50 -4.17
C LEU A 80 -0.15 2.73 -4.06
N ILE A 81 -0.62 3.41 -3.01
CA ILE A 81 -2.06 3.45 -2.72
C ILE A 81 -2.80 4.28 -3.77
N ILE A 82 -2.39 5.54 -3.95
CA ILE A 82 -3.03 6.45 -4.89
C ILE A 82 -2.84 5.96 -6.33
N GLY A 83 -1.63 5.51 -6.67
CA GLY A 83 -1.32 4.98 -8.00
C GLY A 83 -2.19 3.78 -8.41
N PHE A 84 -2.45 2.84 -7.51
CA PHE A 84 -3.22 1.61 -7.83
C PHE A 84 -4.71 1.70 -7.53
N SER A 85 -5.15 2.60 -6.65
CA SER A 85 -6.57 2.74 -6.30
C SER A 85 -7.54 2.86 -7.49
N PRO A 86 -7.30 3.64 -8.56
CA PRO A 86 -8.22 3.69 -9.70
C PRO A 86 -8.31 2.36 -10.45
N TRP A 87 -7.20 1.61 -10.54
CA TRP A 87 -7.17 0.31 -11.22
C TRP A 87 -7.97 -0.75 -10.45
N ILE A 88 -7.87 -0.75 -9.12
CA ILE A 88 -8.65 -1.65 -8.27
C ILE A 88 -10.15 -1.37 -8.43
N LEU A 89 -10.56 -0.09 -8.41
CA LEU A 89 -11.94 0.30 -8.65
C LEU A 89 -12.41 -0.06 -10.06
N GLY A 90 -11.58 0.19 -11.07
CA GLY A 90 -11.87 -0.19 -12.46
C GLY A 90 -12.03 -1.69 -12.64
N LEU A 91 -11.16 -2.50 -12.00
CA LEU A 91 -11.23 -3.95 -12.03
C LEU A 91 -12.50 -4.47 -11.34
N ALA A 92 -12.89 -3.89 -10.20
CA ALA A 92 -14.13 -4.25 -9.52
C ALA A 92 -15.36 -3.97 -10.40
N LEU A 93 -15.42 -2.79 -11.02
CA LEU A 93 -16.49 -2.44 -11.97
C LEU A 93 -16.50 -3.38 -13.19
N ALA A 94 -15.34 -3.67 -13.76
CA ALA A 94 -15.21 -4.59 -14.89
C ALA A 94 -15.66 -6.01 -14.51
N ALA A 95 -15.30 -6.49 -13.32
CA ALA A 95 -15.71 -7.80 -12.82
C ALA A 95 -17.22 -7.89 -12.62
N MET A 96 -17.85 -6.87 -12.03
CA MET A 96 -19.31 -6.80 -11.89
C MET A 96 -20.00 -6.74 -13.26
N GLY A 97 -19.47 -5.95 -14.20
CA GLY A 97 -19.99 -5.88 -15.56
C GLY A 97 -19.90 -7.22 -16.29
N LEU A 98 -18.74 -7.87 -16.23
CA LEU A 98 -18.54 -9.19 -16.83
C LEU A 98 -19.46 -10.25 -16.22
N PHE A 99 -19.57 -10.26 -14.88
CA PHE A 99 -20.49 -11.15 -14.18
C PHE A 99 -21.94 -10.95 -14.67
N HIS A 100 -22.39 -9.71 -14.77
CA HIS A 100 -23.74 -9.40 -15.23
C HIS A 100 -23.98 -9.83 -16.69
N LEU A 101 -22.98 -9.71 -17.56
CA LEU A 101 -23.09 -10.18 -18.94
C LEU A 101 -23.20 -11.70 -19.06
N ILE A 102 -22.52 -12.44 -18.18
CA ILE A 102 -22.52 -13.91 -18.18
C ILE A 102 -23.79 -14.47 -17.52
N VAL A 103 -24.14 -13.96 -16.33
CA VAL A 103 -25.24 -14.47 -15.52
C VAL A 103 -26.58 -13.85 -15.90
N GLY A 104 -26.56 -12.64 -16.45
CA GLY A 104 -27.74 -11.82 -16.67
C GLY A 104 -28.18 -11.07 -15.41
N GLY A 105 -29.24 -10.28 -15.56
CA GLY A 105 -29.93 -9.66 -14.43
C GLY A 105 -30.99 -10.59 -13.85
N ASP A 106 -31.21 -10.47 -12.54
CA ASP A 106 -32.34 -11.11 -11.89
C ASP A 106 -33.65 -10.55 -12.46
N LYS A 107 -34.49 -11.44 -12.99
CA LYS A 107 -35.77 -11.08 -13.59
C LYS A 107 -36.86 -11.44 -12.58
N LEU A 108 -37.87 -10.60 -12.45
CA LEU A 108 -39.05 -10.99 -11.71
C LEU A 108 -39.67 -12.22 -12.38
N GLU A 109 -40.04 -13.21 -11.57
CA GLU A 109 -40.80 -14.38 -12.03
C GLU A 109 -42.14 -13.96 -12.64
N GLU A 110 -42.73 -12.89 -12.10
CA GLU A 110 -44.01 -12.31 -12.52
C GLU A 110 -43.84 -10.90 -13.10
N PRO A 111 -44.68 -10.49 -14.07
CA PRO A 111 -44.68 -9.13 -14.57
C PRO A 111 -45.01 -8.12 -13.47
N ARG A 112 -44.45 -6.90 -13.56
CA ARG A 112 -44.69 -5.84 -12.57
C ARG A 112 -46.19 -5.55 -12.46
N SER A 113 -46.72 -5.55 -11.25
CA SER A 113 -48.15 -5.30 -10.95
C SER A 113 -48.65 -3.90 -11.31
N GLY A 114 -47.75 -2.96 -11.62
CA GLY A 114 -48.08 -1.56 -11.93
C GLY A 114 -48.47 -0.72 -10.71
N VAL A 115 -48.64 -1.34 -9.54
CA VAL A 115 -48.97 -0.66 -8.29
C VAL A 115 -47.69 -0.35 -7.53
N MET A 116 -47.42 0.94 -7.31
CA MET A 116 -46.30 1.37 -6.46
C MET A 116 -46.72 1.42 -5.00
N ILE A 117 -45.90 0.84 -4.13
CA ILE A 117 -46.02 1.00 -2.68
C ILE A 117 -44.84 1.81 -2.14
N THR A 118 -45.07 2.61 -1.11
CA THR A 118 -43.99 3.27 -0.38
C THR A 118 -43.18 2.22 0.38
N ARG A 119 -41.99 1.88 -0.14
CA ARG A 119 -41.09 0.90 0.50
C ARG A 119 -40.58 1.36 1.87
N TYR A 120 -40.22 2.64 1.98
CA TYR A 120 -39.73 3.27 3.21
C TYR A 120 -40.34 4.65 3.37
N SER A 121 -40.88 4.94 4.56
CA SER A 121 -41.39 6.27 4.91
C SER A 121 -40.24 7.29 5.00
N LEU A 122 -40.58 8.58 5.05
CA LEU A 122 -39.56 9.62 5.29
C LEU A 122 -38.89 9.43 6.66
N GLY A 123 -39.66 9.06 7.68
CA GLY A 123 -39.17 8.80 9.03
C GLY A 123 -38.15 7.67 9.07
N ASP A 124 -38.41 6.56 8.37
CA ASP A 124 -37.47 5.43 8.30
C ASP A 124 -36.12 5.84 7.69
N ARG A 125 -36.18 6.66 6.63
CA ARG A 125 -34.96 7.16 5.96
C ARG A 125 -34.20 8.11 6.88
N LEU A 126 -34.90 9.03 7.55
CA LEU A 126 -34.29 9.96 8.50
C LEU A 126 -33.64 9.22 9.66
N LEU A 127 -34.34 8.25 10.26
CA LEU A 127 -33.79 7.42 11.33
C LEU A 127 -32.57 6.65 10.85
N HIS A 128 -32.63 6.00 9.69
CA HIS A 128 -31.51 5.24 9.12
C HIS A 128 -30.26 6.11 8.96
N TRP A 129 -30.40 7.26 8.29
CA TRP A 129 -29.28 8.17 8.07
C TRP A 129 -28.77 8.80 9.37
N TYR A 130 -29.65 9.09 10.32
CA TYR A 130 -29.27 9.57 11.64
C TYR A 130 -28.42 8.54 12.39
N THR A 131 -28.85 7.27 12.44
CA THR A 131 -28.03 6.20 13.02
C THR A 131 -26.72 6.03 12.26
N ALA A 132 -26.74 5.99 10.93
CA ALA A 132 -25.52 5.82 10.13
C ALA A 132 -24.48 6.91 10.44
N LEU A 133 -24.91 8.17 10.57
CA LEU A 133 -24.02 9.29 10.93
C LEU A 133 -23.50 9.22 12.37
N LEU A 134 -24.22 8.61 13.30
CA LEU A 134 -23.77 8.47 14.68
C LEU A 134 -22.73 7.35 14.88
N PHE A 135 -22.65 6.39 13.96
CA PHE A 135 -21.77 5.21 14.08
C PHE A 135 -20.61 5.18 13.06
N ILE A 136 -20.49 6.20 12.19
CA ILE A 136 -19.33 6.45 11.32
C ILE A 136 -18.43 7.48 11.99
#